data_AF-A0A8J3DC01-F1
#
_entry.id   AF-A0A8J3DC01-F1
#
_cell.length_a   1.000
_cell.length_b   1.000
_cell.length_c   1.000
_cell.angle_alpha   90.00
_cell.angle_beta   90.00
_cell.angle_gamma   90.00
#
_symmetry.space_group_name_H-M   'P 1'
#
loop_
_entity.id
_entity.type
_entity.pdbx_description
1 polymer ?
#
loop_
_entity_poly.entity_id
_entity_poly.type
_entity_poly.pdbx_seq_one_letter_code
_entity_poly.pdbx_strand_id
1 'polypeptide(L)'
;MKGIRVSAAQAAQMIVMSVFAQSAVMAQTPGIEAGASALSSLTTSLQDYIDPVTTVVYVVAAVVGLVGALRVFVNWQNGKENVMATATGWLGACLFLLIANTVLRAMFVA
;
A
#
# COMPACT_ATOMS: atom_id res chain seq x y z
N MET A 1 54.86 30.07 -18.30
CA MET A 1 53.54 29.87 -17.64
C MET A 1 53.40 30.97 -16.60
N LYS A 2 52.65 32.04 -16.91
CA LYS A 2 52.50 33.20 -16.01
C LYS A 2 51.61 32.78 -14.84
N GLY A 3 52.20 32.70 -13.65
CA GLY A 3 51.52 32.27 -12.44
C GLY A 3 50.30 33.13 -12.16
N ILE A 4 49.15 32.48 -11.99
CA ILE A 4 47.93 33.09 -11.48
C ILE A 4 48.25 33.57 -10.06
N ARG A 5 48.50 34.86 -9.91
CA ARG A 5 48.61 35.51 -8.60
C ARG A 5 47.19 35.66 -8.06
N VAL A 6 46.65 34.61 -7.45
CA VAL A 6 45.37 34.71 -6.73
C VAL A 6 45.60 35.62 -5.53
N SER A 7 45.04 36.83 -5.57
CA SER A 7 45.02 37.72 -4.41
C SER A 7 44.21 37.05 -3.30
N ALA A 8 44.62 37.19 -2.04
CA ALA A 8 43.90 36.63 -0.89
C ALA A 8 42.40 36.98 -0.88
N ALA A 9 42.03 38.13 -1.48
CA ALA A 9 40.65 38.54 -1.69
C ALA A 9 39.89 37.64 -2.69
N GLN A 10 40.52 37.21 -3.80
CA GLN A 10 39.92 36.30 -4.77
C GLN A 10 39.82 34.87 -4.23
N ALA A 11 40.78 34.43 -3.42
CA ALA A 11 40.70 33.13 -2.73
C ALA A 11 39.55 33.08 -1.72
N ALA A 12 39.35 34.15 -0.94
CA ALA A 12 38.24 34.27 -0.01
C ALA A 12 36.87 34.26 -0.73
N GLN A 13 36.75 34.96 -1.86
CA GLN A 13 35.51 34.96 -2.66
C GLN A 13 35.20 33.57 -3.25
N MET A 14 36.21 32.79 -3.65
CA MET A 14 36.00 31.41 -4.13
C MET A 14 35.49 30.46 -3.03
N ILE A 15 35.95 30.63 -1.78
CA ILE A 15 35.47 29.85 -0.63
C ILE A 15 34.02 30.23 -0.30
N VAL A 16 33.68 31.53 -0.35
CA VAL A 16 32.30 31.97 -0.13
C VAL A 16 31.37 31.42 -1.22
N MET A 17 31.79 31.45 -2.48
CA MET A 17 31.01 30.88 -3.59
C MET A 17 30.80 29.36 -3.46
N SER A 18 31.78 28.61 -2.93
CA SER A 18 31.63 27.16 -2.74
C SER A 18 30.70 26.80 -1.57
N VAL A 19 30.62 27.64 -0.54
CA VAL A 19 29.65 27.47 0.57
C VAL A 19 28.23 27.82 0.12
N PHE A 20 28.06 28.89 -0.67
CA PHE A 20 26.75 29.24 -1.25
C PHE A 20 26.27 28.20 -2.27
N ALA A 21 27.17 27.63 -3.08
CA ALA A 21 26.82 26.55 -4.01
C ALA A 21 26.28 25.29 -3.31
N GLN A 22 26.80 24.95 -2.12
CA GLN A 22 26.30 23.82 -1.32
C GLN A 22 24.87 24.05 -0.81
N SER A 23 24.50 25.29 -0.48
CA SER A 23 23.13 25.63 -0.09
C SER A 23 22.14 25.59 -1.27
N ALA A 24 22.58 25.89 -2.48
CA ALA A 24 21.75 25.85 -3.69
C ALA A 24 21.46 24.41 -4.16
N VAL A 25 22.35 23.46 -3.90
CA VAL A 25 22.14 22.03 -4.22
C VAL A 25 21.04 21.42 -3.33
N MET A 26 20.92 21.84 -2.07
CA MET A 26 19.87 21.37 -1.15
C MET A 26 18.47 21.90 -1.50
N ALA A 27 18.35 22.83 -2.45
CA ALA A 27 17.08 23.40 -2.93
C ALA A 27 16.57 22.77 -4.24
N GLN A 28 17.29 21.81 -4.83
CA GLN A 28 16.82 21.05 -5.98
C GLN A 28 15.84 19.95 -5.53
N THR A 29 14.64 20.34 -5.11
CA THR A 29 13.49 19.42 -5.16
C THR A 29 12.74 19.71 -6.45
N PRO A 30 12.82 18.84 -7.48
CA PRO A 30 11.72 18.76 -8.42
C PRO A 30 10.57 18.17 -7.62
N GLY A 31 9.51 18.94 -7.38
CA GLY A 31 8.38 18.55 -6.51
C GLY A 31 7.72 17.20 -6.83
N ILE A 32 8.05 16.61 -7.97
CA ILE A 32 7.64 15.28 -8.41
C ILE A 32 8.52 14.17 -7.80
N GLU A 33 9.84 14.32 -7.67
CA GLU A 33 10.72 13.27 -7.10
C GLU A 33 10.59 13.17 -5.58
N ALA A 34 10.47 14.29 -4.88
CA ALA A 34 10.18 14.29 -3.44
C ALA A 34 8.79 13.70 -3.15
N GLY A 35 7.81 14.01 -4.01
CA GLY A 35 6.47 13.40 -3.94
C GLY A 35 6.48 11.91 -4.23
N ALA A 36 7.22 11.45 -5.24
CA ALA A 36 7.36 10.05 -5.58
C ALA A 36 8.06 9.24 -4.48
N SER A 37 9.09 9.81 -3.84
CA SER A 37 9.78 9.18 -2.70
C SER A 37 8.91 9.14 -1.44
N ALA A 38 8.06 10.14 -1.23
CA ALA A 38 7.09 10.11 -0.13
C ALA A 38 6.00 9.06 -0.39
N LEU A 39 5.50 8.97 -1.63
CA LEU A 39 4.49 7.99 -2.03
C LEU A 39 5.03 6.56 -1.95
N SER A 40 6.28 6.31 -2.35
CA SER A 40 6.90 4.99 -2.23
C SER A 40 7.04 4.56 -0.76
N SER A 41 7.45 5.47 0.12
CA SER A 41 7.56 5.21 1.56
C SER A 41 6.20 4.92 2.21
N LEU A 42 5.16 5.62 1.77
CA LEU A 42 3.77 5.37 2.18
C LEU A 42 3.27 4.01 1.68
N THR A 43 3.56 3.64 0.44
CA THR A 43 3.19 2.32 -0.12
C THR A 43 3.86 1.18 0.65
N THR A 44 5.14 1.30 1.00
CA THR A 44 5.83 0.30 1.83
C THR A 44 5.19 0.19 3.22
N SER A 45 4.88 1.34 3.83
CA SER A 45 4.19 1.35 5.12
C SER A 45 2.82 0.70 5.05
N LEU A 46 2.07 0.87 3.94
CA LEU A 46 0.79 0.20 3.73
C LEU A 46 0.95 -1.30 3.51
N GLN A 47 1.98 -1.76 2.80
CA GLN A 47 2.25 -3.19 2.59
C GLN A 47 2.40 -3.96 3.90
N ASP A 48 3.08 -3.39 4.89
CA ASP A 48 3.25 -4.02 6.21
C ASP A 48 1.91 -4.23 6.94
N TYR A 49 0.88 -3.43 6.63
CA TYR A 49 -0.47 -3.60 7.19
C TYR A 49 -1.34 -4.58 6.40
N ILE A 50 -1.02 -4.91 5.14
CA ILE A 50 -1.88 -5.77 4.31
C ILE A 50 -1.86 -7.22 4.80
N ASP A 51 -0.71 -7.77 5.18
CA ASP A 51 -0.61 -9.16 5.67
C ASP A 51 -1.44 -9.45 6.95
N PRO A 52 -1.39 -8.62 8.01
CA PRO A 52 -2.26 -8.81 9.17
C PRO A 52 -3.75 -8.58 8.83
N VAL A 53 -4.07 -7.61 7.96
CA VAL A 53 -5.45 -7.38 7.51
C VAL A 53 -6.00 -8.59 6.75
N THR A 54 -5.20 -9.18 5.85
CA THR A 54 -5.56 -10.37 5.07
C THR A 54 -5.88 -11.55 5.99
N THR A 55 -5.11 -11.73 7.07
CA THR A 55 -5.35 -12.77 8.07
C THR A 55 -6.69 -12.56 8.78
N VAL A 56 -7.00 -11.32 9.20
CA VAL A 56 -8.30 -11.00 9.82
C VAL A 56 -9.45 -11.27 8.86
N VAL A 57 -9.31 -10.94 7.57
CA VAL A 57 -10.33 -11.21 6.55
C VAL A 57 -10.56 -12.71 6.38
N TYR A 58 -9.51 -13.53 6.37
CA TYR A 58 -9.65 -15.00 6.34
C TYR A 58 -10.40 -15.54 7.56
N VAL A 59 -10.12 -15.01 8.75
CA VAL A 59 -10.84 -15.40 9.98
C VAL A 59 -12.32 -15.03 9.88
N VAL A 60 -12.65 -13.83 9.43
CA VAL A 60 -14.05 -13.40 9.22
C VAL A 60 -14.74 -14.25 8.15
N ALA A 61 -14.06 -14.55 7.05
CA ALA A 61 -14.57 -15.41 5.99
C ALA A 61 -14.89 -16.82 6.51
N ALA A 62 -14.04 -17.38 7.38
CA ALA A 62 -14.30 -18.67 8.02
C ALA A 62 -15.54 -18.64 8.91
N VAL A 63 -15.72 -17.58 9.71
CA VAL A 63 -16.91 -17.42 10.58
C VAL A 63 -18.18 -17.27 9.76
N VAL A 64 -18.18 -16.40 8.74
CA VAL A 64 -19.34 -16.18 7.86
C VAL A 64 -19.67 -17.44 7.06
N GLY A 65 -18.63 -18.19 6.65
CA GLY A 65 -18.78 -19.49 6.01
C GLY A 65 -19.50 -20.50 6.91
N LEU A 66 -19.08 -20.65 8.16
CA LEU A 66 -19.71 -21.55 9.12
C LEU A 66 -21.17 -21.16 9.41
N VAL A 67 -21.45 -19.88 9.65
CA VAL A 67 -22.81 -19.40 9.95
C VAL A 67 -23.77 -19.62 8.79
N GLY A 68 -23.34 -19.34 7.56
CA GLY A 68 -24.17 -19.57 6.38
C GLY A 68 -24.38 -21.04 6.06
N ALA A 69 -23.36 -21.88 6.26
CA ALA A 69 -23.49 -23.34 6.12
C ALA A 69 -24.50 -23.91 7.13
N LEU A 70 -24.44 -23.47 8.40
CA LEU A 70 -25.41 -23.84 9.43
C LEU A 70 -26.83 -23.41 9.04
N ARG A 71 -27.01 -22.19 8.54
CA ARG A 71 -28.31 -21.68 8.08
C ARG A 71 -28.86 -22.49 6.91
N VAL A 72 -28.03 -22.88 5.95
CA VAL A 72 -28.44 -23.71 4.81
C VAL A 72 -28.84 -25.10 5.28
N PHE A 73 -28.05 -25.72 6.17
CA PHE A 73 -28.34 -27.03 6.75
C PHE A 73 -29.68 -27.05 7.49
N VAL A 74 -29.94 -26.03 8.33
CA VAL A 74 -31.22 -25.89 9.05
C VAL A 74 -32.39 -25.75 8.08
N ASN A 75 -32.25 -24.99 6.99
CA ASN A 75 -33.32 -24.87 6.00
C ASN A 75 -33.54 -26.17 5.22
N TRP A 76 -32.47 -26.93 4.94
CA TRP A 76 -32.55 -28.24 4.26
C TRP A 76 -33.30 -29.25 5.12
N GLN A 77 -32.95 -29.36 6.40
CA GLN A 77 -33.62 -30.27 7.34
C GLN A 77 -35.11 -29.92 7.55
N ASN A 78 -35.50 -28.66 7.36
CA ASN A 78 -36.88 -28.21 7.50
C ASN A 78 -37.71 -28.32 6.19
N GLY A 79 -37.15 -28.88 5.11
CA GLY A 79 -37.88 -29.11 3.85
C GLY A 79 -38.40 -27.83 3.16
N LYS A 80 -37.82 -26.65 3.45
CA LYS A 80 -38.28 -25.38 2.87
C LYS A 80 -37.88 -25.27 1.40
N GLU A 81 -38.78 -24.75 0.56
CA GLU A 81 -38.57 -24.59 -0.90
C GLU A 81 -37.43 -23.60 -1.28
N ASN A 82 -36.90 -22.85 -0.32
CA ASN A 82 -35.92 -21.78 -0.57
C ASN A 82 -34.46 -22.15 -0.24
N VAL A 83 -34.15 -23.43 -0.04
CA VAL A 83 -32.80 -23.91 0.34
C VAL A 83 -31.80 -23.66 -0.79
N MET A 84 -32.17 -23.99 -2.03
CA MET A 84 -31.29 -23.81 -3.19
C MET A 84 -30.99 -22.32 -3.42
N ALA A 85 -31.97 -21.44 -3.27
CA ALA A 85 -31.80 -19.98 -3.37
C ALA A 85 -30.92 -19.42 -2.25
N THR A 86 -31.13 -19.88 -1.00
CA THR A 86 -30.32 -19.45 0.16
C THR A 86 -28.88 -19.98 0.07
N ALA A 87 -28.69 -21.23 -0.37
CA ALA A 87 -27.38 -21.84 -0.55
C ALA A 87 -26.57 -21.17 -1.65
N THR A 88 -27.20 -20.88 -2.79
CA THR A 88 -26.56 -20.20 -3.92
C THR A 88 -26.20 -18.76 -3.57
N GLY A 89 -27.08 -18.03 -2.86
CA GLY A 89 -26.81 -16.68 -2.39
C GLY A 89 -25.66 -16.62 -1.37
N TRP A 90 -25.60 -17.57 -0.44
CA TRP A 90 -24.49 -17.67 0.52
C TRP A 90 -23.17 -18.05 -0.15
N LEU A 91 -23.16 -19.02 -1.07
CA LEU A 91 -21.94 -19.40 -1.80
C LEU A 91 -21.40 -18.25 -2.65
N GLY A 92 -22.26 -17.48 -3.31
CA GLY A 92 -21.86 -16.28 -4.05
C GLY A 92 -21.22 -15.22 -3.16
N ALA A 93 -21.81 -14.95 -1.99
CA ALA A 93 -21.26 -13.99 -1.03
C ALA A 93 -19.92 -14.45 -0.43
N CYS A 94 -19.78 -15.74 -0.13
CA CYS A 94 -18.55 -16.29 0.45
C CYS A 94 -17.38 -16.28 -0.55
N LEU A 95 -17.66 -16.61 -1.82
CA LEU A 95 -16.68 -16.55 -2.89
C LEU A 95 -16.26 -15.11 -3.19
N PHE A 96 -17.20 -14.16 -3.19
CA PHE A 96 -16.91 -12.74 -3.36
C PHE A 96 -15.93 -12.23 -2.30
N LEU A 97 -16.11 -12.60 -1.02
CA LEU A 97 -15.19 -12.19 0.06
C LEU A 97 -13.76 -12.73 -0.14
N LEU A 98 -13.61 -13.97 -0.61
CA LEU A 98 -12.29 -14.54 -0.91
C LEU A 98 -11.59 -13.85 -2.10
N ILE A 99 -12.36 -13.53 -3.14
CA ILE A 99 -11.83 -12.81 -4.31
C ILE A 99 -11.46 -11.38 -3.92
N ALA A 100 -12.28 -10.69 -3.13
CA ALA A 100 -11.99 -9.34 -2.66
C ALA A 100 -10.67 -9.30 -1.85
N ASN A 101 -10.43 -10.31 -1.00
CA ASN A 101 -9.17 -10.45 -0.27
C ASN A 101 -7.97 -10.63 -1.21
N THR A 102 -8.14 -11.45 -2.26
CA THR A 102 -7.10 -11.70 -3.27
C THR A 102 -6.80 -10.44 -4.08
N VAL A 103 -7.83 -9.69 -4.45
CA VAL A 103 -7.69 -8.41 -5.18
C VAL A 103 -7.03 -7.36 -4.31
N LEU A 104 -7.38 -7.25 -3.03
CA LEU A 104 -6.70 -6.35 -2.08
C LEU A 104 -5.20 -6.65 -2.05
N ARG A 105 -4.83 -7.93 -1.91
CA ARG A 105 -3.42 -8.33 -1.95
C ARG A 105 -2.77 -8.05 -3.32
N ALA A 106 -3.47 -8.30 -4.42
CA ALA A 106 -2.94 -8.05 -5.76
C ALA A 106 -2.77 -6.56 -6.10
N MET A 107 -3.55 -5.66 -5.50
CA MET A 107 -3.46 -4.21 -5.75
C MET A 107 -2.36 -3.53 -4.93
N PHE A 108 -1.99 -4.08 -3.76
CA PHE A 108 -1.05 -3.43 -2.82
C PHE A 108 0.31 -4.14 -2.69
N VAL A 109 0.39 -5.44 -3.00
CA VAL A 109 1.60 -6.27 -2.86
C VAL A 109 2.23 -6.67 -4.20
N ALA A 110 1.67 -6.24 -5.34
CA ALA A 110 2.30 -6.34 -6.67
C ALA A 110 3.06 -5.06 -7.01
#